data_AF-A0A1M7B952-F1
#
_entry.id   AF-A0A1M7B952-F1
#
_cell.length_a   1.000
_cell.length_b   1.000
_cell.length_c   1.000
_cell.angle_alpha   90.00
_cell.angle_beta   90.00
_cell.angle_gamma   90.00
#
_symmetry.space_group_name_H-M   'P 1'
#
loop_
_entity.id
_entity.type
_entity.pdbx_description
1 polymer ?
#
loop_
_entity_poly.entity_id
_entity_poly.type
_entity_poly.pdbx_seq_one_letter_code
_entity_poly.pdbx_strand_id
1 'polypeptide(L)'
;MSTLLLHHTTYLDHLTPVGHPERPDRLRAIDRILEHEQFQSLERELAPIARREDIIRAHPMAYLDYLHNQSPAEGLNRLDSDTTMSPGSWEAILRGAGGACLAVEEVMEKKVGNAFSASRPPGHHAEKDRAMGFCFLNNVAIAARHAQAKYGAERVAIVDFDVHHGNGTQDIFWDDGTVMYCSTHQMPLYPGSGAANETGTKGTIVNVPLMAGDDGAIFKEAFESVILPRLDGFAPDLVIISAGFDAHIRDPLGSLNLVEADFAWATRQLMSVADKHCEGRVVSILEGGYDLEGLARSTAAHVLTLMTG
;
A
#
# COMPACT_ATOMS: atom_id res chain seq x y z
N MET A 1 9.80 -13.67 -15.01
CA MET A 1 9.38 -12.40 -15.64
C MET A 1 10.05 -11.27 -14.88
N SER A 2 10.15 -10.07 -15.45
CA SER A 2 10.73 -8.90 -14.78
C SER A 2 9.83 -8.33 -13.68
N THR A 3 10.41 -7.43 -12.86
CA THR A 3 9.69 -6.61 -11.87
C THR A 3 9.64 -5.17 -12.37
N LEU A 4 8.44 -4.58 -12.35
CA LEU A 4 8.22 -3.18 -12.69
C LEU A 4 8.31 -2.30 -11.45
N LEU A 5 9.04 -1.19 -11.53
CA LEU A 5 9.02 -0.08 -10.59
C LEU A 5 8.27 1.11 -11.21
N LEU A 6 7.19 1.53 -10.56
CA LEU A 6 6.46 2.74 -10.92
C LEU A 6 6.83 3.89 -9.99
N HIS A 7 7.17 5.02 -10.60
CA HIS A 7 7.54 6.23 -9.87
C HIS A 7 7.11 7.49 -10.63
N HIS A 8 7.12 8.66 -9.98
CA HIS A 8 6.92 9.93 -10.66
C HIS A 8 7.56 11.08 -9.89
N THR A 9 8.13 12.05 -10.59
CA THR A 9 8.80 13.20 -9.94
C THR A 9 7.83 14.09 -9.17
N THR A 10 6.57 14.17 -9.60
CA THR A 10 5.54 15.00 -8.94
C THR A 10 5.18 14.53 -7.54
N TYR A 11 5.53 13.29 -7.17
CA TYR A 11 5.41 12.84 -5.78
C TYR A 11 6.23 13.71 -4.81
N LEU A 12 7.32 14.34 -5.30
CA LEU A 12 8.12 15.28 -4.53
C LEU A 12 7.45 16.65 -4.33
N ASP A 13 6.42 16.96 -5.12
CA ASP A 13 5.67 18.22 -5.07
C ASP A 13 4.48 18.16 -4.09
N HIS A 14 4.13 16.97 -3.60
CA HIS A 14 3.31 16.82 -2.40
C HIS A 14 4.13 17.23 -1.17
N LEU A 15 3.88 18.46 -0.72
CA LEU A 15 4.56 19.08 0.41
C LEU A 15 3.65 19.06 1.63
N THR A 16 4.25 18.70 2.74
CA THR A 16 3.62 18.67 4.06
C THR A 16 4.26 19.77 4.95
N PRO A 17 3.65 20.11 6.11
CA PRO A 17 4.24 21.07 7.03
C PRO A 17 5.68 20.71 7.44
N VAL A 18 6.49 21.71 7.77
CA VAL A 18 7.86 21.48 8.23
C VAL A 18 7.87 20.56 9.45
N GLY A 19 8.70 19.51 9.40
CA GLY A 19 8.80 18.50 10.45
C GLY A 19 7.83 17.33 10.33
N HIS A 20 6.93 17.35 9.34
CA HIS A 20 6.02 16.24 9.08
C HIS A 20 6.79 14.96 8.65
N PRO A 21 6.42 13.77 9.16
CA PRO A 21 7.13 12.52 8.86
C PRO A 21 6.88 12.03 7.42
N GLU A 22 5.65 12.19 6.91
CA GLU A 22 5.32 11.97 5.49
C GLU A 22 5.92 13.15 4.69
N ARG A 23 7.14 13.00 4.17
CA ARG A 23 7.90 14.06 3.49
C ARG A 23 8.56 13.56 2.20
N PRO A 24 8.85 14.45 1.22
CA PRO A 24 9.50 14.07 -0.04
C PRO A 24 10.81 13.29 0.10
N ASP A 25 11.56 13.50 1.19
CA ASP A 25 12.81 12.79 1.45
C ASP A 25 12.65 11.27 1.56
N ARG A 26 11.43 10.77 1.85
CA ARG A 26 11.10 9.35 1.80
C ARG A 26 11.41 8.76 0.42
N LEU A 27 10.94 9.40 -0.66
CA LEU A 27 11.22 8.93 -2.02
C LEU A 27 12.66 9.16 -2.43
N ARG A 28 13.28 10.27 -2.02
CA ARG A 28 14.71 10.48 -2.31
C ARG A 28 15.58 9.37 -1.71
N ALA A 29 15.21 8.86 -0.53
CA ALA A 29 15.89 7.74 0.10
C ALA A 29 15.66 6.42 -0.66
N ILE A 30 14.42 6.16 -1.09
CA ILE A 30 14.06 4.99 -1.91
C ILE A 30 14.75 5.04 -3.28
N ASP A 31 14.69 6.16 -3.98
CA ASP A 31 15.33 6.34 -5.29
C ASP A 31 16.83 6.06 -5.19
N ARG A 32 17.51 6.65 -4.20
CA ARG A 32 18.96 6.46 -3.99
C ARG A 32 19.33 5.00 -3.72
N ILE A 33 18.58 4.26 -2.90
CA ILE A 33 18.94 2.87 -2.61
C ILE A 33 18.65 1.96 -3.81
N LEU A 34 17.61 2.26 -4.59
CA LEU A 34 17.25 1.52 -5.80
C LEU A 34 18.12 1.88 -7.02
N GLU A 35 19.07 2.81 -6.91
CA GLU A 35 20.11 3.06 -7.94
C GLU A 35 21.27 2.04 -7.88
N HIS A 36 21.35 1.23 -6.82
CA HIS A 36 22.42 0.24 -6.66
C HIS A 36 22.41 -0.83 -7.78
N GLU A 37 23.58 -1.38 -8.13
CA GLU A 37 23.78 -2.30 -9.27
C GLU A 37 22.82 -3.50 -9.28
N GLN A 38 22.50 -4.05 -8.11
CA GLN A 38 21.56 -5.17 -7.96
C GLN A 38 20.13 -4.88 -8.45
N PHE A 39 19.76 -3.61 -8.64
CA PHE A 39 18.45 -3.16 -9.10
C PHE A 39 18.45 -2.69 -10.57
N GLN A 40 19.55 -2.88 -11.30
CA GLN A 40 19.67 -2.44 -12.71
C GLN A 40 18.69 -3.14 -13.65
N SER A 41 18.20 -4.34 -13.29
CA SER A 41 17.21 -5.08 -14.07
C SER A 41 15.76 -4.71 -13.74
N LEU A 42 15.50 -3.78 -12.82
CA LEU A 42 14.16 -3.23 -12.62
C LEU A 42 13.73 -2.48 -13.88
N GLU A 43 12.58 -2.86 -14.42
CA GLU A 43 11.90 -2.04 -15.41
C GLU A 43 11.34 -0.81 -14.70
N ARG A 44 11.43 0.36 -15.32
CA ARG A 44 11.01 1.62 -14.70
C ARG A 44 10.07 2.36 -15.61
N GLU A 45 8.90 2.69 -15.10
CA GLU A 45 7.90 3.47 -15.82
C GLU A 45 7.37 4.61 -14.97
N LEU A 46 6.94 5.66 -15.65
CA LEU A 46 6.32 6.81 -15.01
C LEU A 46 4.86 6.51 -14.70
N ALA A 47 4.45 6.71 -13.45
CA ALA A 47 3.06 6.55 -13.05
C ALA A 47 2.17 7.53 -13.85
N PRO A 48 1.10 7.05 -14.54
CA PRO A 48 0.20 7.92 -15.27
C PRO A 48 -0.78 8.64 -14.33
N ILE A 49 -1.52 9.61 -14.84
CA ILE A 49 -2.68 10.16 -14.12
C ILE A 49 -3.81 9.13 -14.12
N ALA A 50 -4.34 8.80 -12.94
CA ALA A 50 -5.52 7.94 -12.82
C ALA A 50 -6.70 8.48 -13.61
N ARG A 51 -7.42 7.58 -14.29
CA ARG A 51 -8.70 7.94 -14.90
C ARG A 51 -9.74 8.11 -13.80
N ARG A 52 -10.61 9.11 -13.94
CA ARG A 52 -11.75 9.35 -13.04
C ARG A 52 -12.60 8.09 -12.83
N GLU A 53 -12.79 7.29 -13.88
CA GLU A 53 -13.53 6.03 -13.83
C GLU A 53 -12.88 4.97 -12.93
N ASP A 54 -11.55 4.98 -12.79
CA ASP A 54 -10.85 4.05 -11.91
C ASP A 54 -11.04 4.45 -10.44
N ILE A 55 -10.88 5.74 -10.14
CA ILE A 55 -11.02 6.25 -8.78
C ILE A 55 -12.44 6.05 -8.24
N ILE A 56 -13.45 6.30 -9.06
CA ILE A 56 -14.84 6.27 -8.59
C ILE A 56 -15.39 4.86 -8.31
N ARG A 57 -14.60 3.81 -8.57
CA ARG A 57 -14.94 2.44 -8.18
C ARG A 57 -14.63 2.16 -6.71
N ALA A 58 -13.71 2.91 -6.11
CA ALA A 58 -13.37 2.81 -4.69
C ALA A 58 -13.96 3.96 -3.86
N HIS A 59 -14.12 5.14 -4.45
CA HIS A 59 -14.62 6.33 -3.77
C HIS A 59 -15.83 6.94 -4.48
N PRO A 60 -16.82 7.49 -3.76
CA PRO A 60 -17.92 8.21 -4.40
C PRO A 60 -17.44 9.42 -5.19
N MET A 61 -18.15 9.76 -6.26
CA MET A 61 -17.81 10.93 -7.09
C MET A 61 -17.74 12.24 -6.28
N ALA A 62 -18.67 12.41 -5.33
CA ALA A 62 -18.70 13.58 -4.47
C ALA A 62 -17.43 13.75 -3.63
N TYR A 63 -16.80 12.64 -3.22
CA TYR A 63 -15.53 12.67 -2.49
C TYR A 63 -14.37 13.09 -3.40
N LEU A 64 -14.32 12.58 -4.63
CA LEU A 64 -13.30 12.99 -5.61
C LEU A 64 -13.41 14.49 -5.92
N ASP A 65 -14.63 14.98 -6.16
CA ASP A 65 -14.88 16.39 -6.41
C ASP A 65 -14.54 17.24 -5.16
N TYR A 66 -14.83 16.74 -3.95
CA TYR A 66 -14.40 17.37 -2.69
C TYR A 66 -12.87 17.53 -2.61
N LEU A 67 -12.11 16.45 -2.82
CA LEU A 67 -10.64 16.49 -2.77
C LEU A 67 -10.06 17.45 -3.80
N HIS A 68 -10.60 17.46 -5.01
CA HIS A 68 -10.17 18.41 -6.04
C HIS A 68 -10.32 19.86 -5.57
N ASN A 69 -11.46 20.18 -4.94
CA ASN A 69 -11.75 21.51 -4.40
C ASN A 69 -10.89 21.86 -3.17
N GLN A 70 -10.33 20.86 -2.47
CA GLN A 70 -9.38 21.09 -1.37
C GLN A 70 -7.96 21.39 -1.87
N SER A 71 -7.64 21.18 -3.14
CA SER A 71 -6.30 21.47 -3.67
C SER A 71 -6.03 22.98 -3.69
N PRO A 72 -5.09 23.49 -2.88
CA PRO A 72 -4.80 24.91 -2.84
C PRO A 72 -3.99 25.33 -4.08
N ALA A 73 -4.22 26.54 -4.58
CA ALA A 73 -3.33 27.12 -5.61
C ALA A 73 -1.99 27.57 -5.00
N GLU A 74 -2.00 28.01 -3.75
CA GLU A 74 -0.83 28.47 -2.98
C GLU A 74 -0.97 28.06 -1.51
N GLY A 75 0.15 27.90 -0.82
CA GLY A 75 0.17 27.56 0.61
C GLY A 75 -0.21 26.11 0.92
N LEU A 76 -0.59 25.85 2.16
CA LEU A 76 -1.02 24.53 2.63
C LEU A 76 -2.49 24.57 3.05
N ASN A 77 -3.26 23.57 2.66
CA ASN A 77 -4.63 23.35 3.12
C ASN A 77 -4.69 22.09 3.99
N ARG A 78 -5.15 22.22 5.23
CA ARG A 78 -5.20 21.12 6.19
C ARG A 78 -6.60 20.50 6.19
N LEU A 79 -6.71 19.23 5.81
CA LEU A 79 -7.98 18.50 5.71
C LEU A 79 -8.41 17.94 7.08
N ASP A 80 -7.45 17.47 7.88
CA ASP A 80 -7.68 17.00 9.25
C ASP A 80 -6.45 17.21 10.16
N SER A 81 -6.32 16.47 11.27
CA SER A 81 -5.20 16.63 12.20
C SER A 81 -3.82 16.31 11.60
N ASP A 82 -3.72 15.52 10.56
CA ASP A 82 -2.44 15.00 10.07
C ASP A 82 -2.34 15.00 8.53
N THR A 83 -3.43 15.28 7.83
CA THR A 83 -3.52 15.22 6.37
C THR A 83 -3.59 16.63 5.78
N THR A 84 -2.60 16.99 4.97
CA THR A 84 -2.43 18.34 4.41
C THR A 84 -2.15 18.30 2.92
N MET A 85 -2.77 19.17 2.14
CA MET A 85 -2.49 19.37 0.72
C MET A 85 -1.64 20.63 0.48
N SER A 86 -0.63 20.50 -0.37
CA SER A 86 0.07 21.57 -1.10
C SER A 86 -0.43 21.67 -2.55
N PRO A 87 0.02 22.69 -3.33
CA PRO A 87 -0.38 22.83 -4.73
C PRO A 87 -0.01 21.64 -5.62
N GLY A 88 1.10 20.96 -5.34
CA GLY A 88 1.52 19.76 -6.07
C GLY A 88 0.79 18.47 -5.64
N SER A 89 -0.05 18.53 -4.61
CA SER A 89 -0.66 17.32 -4.04
C SER A 89 -1.67 16.69 -4.97
N TRP A 90 -2.49 17.48 -5.67
CA TRP A 90 -3.55 16.93 -6.50
C TRP A 90 -3.02 16.04 -7.62
N GLU A 91 -1.99 16.50 -8.34
CA GLU A 91 -1.34 15.65 -9.34
C GLU A 91 -0.67 14.43 -8.71
N ALA A 92 0.06 14.59 -7.60
CA ALA A 92 0.70 13.47 -6.90
C ALA A 92 -0.30 12.38 -6.48
N ILE A 93 -1.47 12.78 -5.95
CA ILE A 93 -2.58 11.89 -5.57
C ILE A 93 -3.08 11.11 -6.79
N LEU A 94 -3.35 11.79 -7.90
CA LEU A 94 -3.83 11.13 -9.13
C LEU A 94 -2.77 10.21 -9.74
N ARG A 95 -1.49 10.56 -9.62
CA ARG A 95 -0.36 9.73 -10.06
C ARG A 95 -0.23 8.47 -9.22
N GLY A 96 -0.43 8.55 -7.90
CA GLY A 96 -0.41 7.40 -7.00
C GLY A 96 -1.46 6.36 -7.41
N ALA A 97 -2.71 6.80 -7.57
CA ALA A 97 -3.79 5.93 -8.05
C ALA A 97 -3.54 5.41 -9.48
N GLY A 98 -2.94 6.22 -10.36
CA GLY A 98 -2.68 5.83 -11.75
C GLY A 98 -1.54 4.83 -11.86
N GLY A 99 -0.49 4.97 -11.04
CA GLY A 99 0.56 3.97 -10.87
C GLY A 99 0.01 2.65 -10.33
N ALA A 100 -0.90 2.71 -9.36
CA ALA A 100 -1.58 1.52 -8.84
C ALA A 100 -2.37 0.79 -9.96
N CYS A 101 -3.11 1.51 -10.80
CA CYS A 101 -3.77 0.93 -11.97
C CYS A 101 -2.77 0.34 -12.98
N LEU A 102 -1.74 1.10 -13.39
CA LEU A 102 -0.76 0.63 -14.38
C LEU A 102 -0.03 -0.63 -13.90
N ALA A 103 0.29 -0.72 -12.60
CA ALA A 103 0.86 -1.94 -12.02
C ALA A 103 -0.03 -3.17 -12.25
N VAL A 104 -1.34 -3.02 -12.01
CA VAL A 104 -2.32 -4.08 -12.28
C VAL A 104 -2.39 -4.40 -13.77
N GLU A 105 -2.42 -3.40 -14.64
CA GLU A 105 -2.47 -3.61 -16.09
C GLU A 105 -1.28 -4.46 -16.57
N GLU A 106 -0.07 -4.07 -16.19
CA GLU A 106 1.17 -4.73 -16.62
C GLU A 106 1.30 -6.16 -16.09
N VAL A 107 0.84 -6.41 -14.86
CA VAL A 107 0.84 -7.74 -14.22
C VAL A 107 -0.26 -8.63 -14.80
N MET A 108 -1.49 -8.13 -14.94
CA MET A 108 -2.62 -8.91 -15.47
C MET A 108 -2.46 -9.22 -16.96
N GLU A 109 -1.78 -8.36 -17.72
CA GLU A 109 -1.42 -8.59 -19.13
C GLU A 109 -0.16 -9.44 -19.30
N LYS A 110 0.48 -9.88 -18.21
CA LYS A 110 1.70 -10.72 -18.19
C LYS A 110 2.89 -10.07 -18.91
N LYS A 111 2.96 -8.75 -18.93
CA LYS A 111 4.13 -8.01 -19.44
C LYS A 111 5.28 -8.06 -18.44
N VAL A 112 4.93 -8.00 -17.15
CA VAL A 112 5.84 -8.22 -16.01
C VAL A 112 5.26 -9.29 -15.08
N GLY A 113 6.09 -9.86 -14.21
CA GLY A 113 5.62 -10.86 -13.23
C GLY A 113 4.96 -10.22 -12.02
N ASN A 114 5.53 -9.12 -11.57
CA ASN A 114 5.05 -8.34 -10.44
C ASN A 114 5.48 -6.87 -10.58
N ALA A 115 4.89 -6.01 -9.76
CA ALA A 115 5.17 -4.58 -9.78
C ALA A 115 5.24 -3.99 -8.36
N PHE A 116 6.09 -2.98 -8.18
CA PHE A 116 6.13 -2.11 -7.01
C PHE A 116 5.88 -0.66 -7.41
N SER A 117 4.86 -0.03 -6.83
CA SER A 117 4.57 1.39 -7.02
C SER A 117 5.09 2.18 -5.84
N ALA A 118 6.15 2.97 -6.04
CA ALA A 118 6.70 3.88 -5.05
C ALA A 118 5.86 5.18 -4.98
N SER A 119 4.56 5.04 -4.74
CA SER A 119 3.60 6.14 -4.73
C SER A 119 3.69 6.98 -3.45
N ARG A 120 3.59 8.31 -3.59
CA ARG A 120 3.25 9.21 -2.50
C ARG A 120 2.32 10.32 -2.99
N PRO A 121 1.27 10.70 -2.24
CA PRO A 121 0.93 10.25 -0.87
C PRO A 121 0.43 8.78 -0.77
N PRO A 122 0.42 8.19 0.45
CA PRO A 122 -0.11 6.83 0.70
C PRO A 122 -1.64 6.76 0.57
N GLY A 123 -2.22 5.57 0.77
CA GLY A 123 -3.64 5.33 0.50
C GLY A 123 -4.44 4.53 1.53
N HIS A 124 -3.85 3.60 2.30
CA HIS A 124 -4.64 2.61 3.06
C HIS A 124 -5.57 3.18 4.17
N HIS A 125 -5.34 4.41 4.63
CA HIS A 125 -6.22 5.10 5.60
C HIS A 125 -7.39 5.85 4.95
N ALA A 126 -7.38 6.08 3.64
CA ALA A 126 -8.47 6.78 2.95
C ALA A 126 -9.71 5.87 2.92
N GLU A 127 -10.72 6.22 3.71
CA GLU A 127 -12.04 5.58 3.72
C GLU A 127 -12.81 5.92 2.44
N LYS A 128 -14.01 5.36 2.25
CA LYS A 128 -14.83 5.62 1.06
C LYS A 128 -14.95 7.10 0.74
N ASP A 129 -15.24 7.94 1.74
CA ASP A 129 -15.50 9.37 1.57
C ASP A 129 -14.73 10.27 2.55
N ARG A 130 -13.59 9.79 3.08
CA ARG A 130 -12.79 10.54 4.05
C ARG A 130 -11.28 10.38 3.83
N ALA A 131 -10.59 11.51 3.76
CA ALA A 131 -9.13 11.60 3.82
C ALA A 131 -8.68 11.65 5.28
N MET A 132 -7.67 10.87 5.63
CA MET A 132 -7.07 10.82 6.97
C MET A 132 -5.75 10.05 6.95
N GLY A 133 -4.91 10.20 7.98
CA GLY A 133 -3.68 9.43 8.12
C GLY A 133 -2.74 9.61 6.93
N PHE A 134 -2.61 10.85 6.45
CA PHE A 134 -1.85 11.23 5.25
C PHE A 134 -2.43 10.74 3.92
N CYS A 135 -3.51 9.97 3.94
CA CYS A 135 -4.08 9.31 2.76
C CYS A 135 -5.25 10.10 2.17
N PHE A 136 -5.29 10.20 0.84
CA PHE A 136 -6.34 10.93 0.12
C PHE A 136 -7.20 9.99 -0.74
N LEU A 137 -6.57 9.10 -1.50
CA LEU A 137 -7.23 8.05 -2.26
C LEU A 137 -6.64 6.71 -1.85
N ASN A 138 -7.47 5.68 -1.77
CA ASN A 138 -7.04 4.34 -1.42
C ASN A 138 -6.48 3.63 -2.65
N ASN A 139 -5.16 3.75 -2.85
CA ASN A 139 -4.45 3.25 -4.02
C ASN A 139 -4.65 1.72 -4.21
N VAL A 140 -4.57 0.93 -3.14
CA VAL A 140 -4.77 -0.54 -3.21
C VAL A 140 -6.22 -0.92 -3.50
N ALA A 141 -7.20 -0.18 -2.97
CA ALA A 141 -8.60 -0.41 -3.28
C ALA A 141 -8.94 -0.06 -4.73
N ILE A 142 -8.39 1.05 -5.24
CA ILE A 142 -8.52 1.44 -6.66
C ILE A 142 -7.89 0.37 -7.56
N ALA A 143 -6.70 -0.12 -7.23
CA ALA A 143 -6.05 -1.22 -7.95
C ALA A 143 -6.91 -2.50 -7.97
N ALA A 144 -7.44 -2.91 -6.81
CA ALA A 144 -8.32 -4.08 -6.72
C ALA A 144 -9.55 -3.92 -7.62
N ARG A 145 -10.25 -2.78 -7.52
CA ARG A 145 -11.44 -2.50 -8.34
C ARG A 145 -11.12 -2.40 -9.83
N HIS A 146 -9.95 -1.87 -10.18
CA HIS A 146 -9.49 -1.83 -11.56
C HIS A 146 -9.23 -3.24 -12.12
N ALA A 147 -8.58 -4.12 -11.34
CA ALA A 147 -8.37 -5.53 -11.70
C ALA A 147 -9.69 -6.25 -11.99
N GLN A 148 -10.68 -6.08 -11.11
CA GLN A 148 -12.01 -6.68 -11.27
C GLN A 148 -12.72 -6.14 -12.53
N ALA A 149 -12.76 -4.82 -12.69
CA ALA A 149 -13.52 -4.18 -13.77
C ALA A 149 -12.93 -4.40 -15.17
N LYS A 150 -11.59 -4.38 -15.30
CA LYS A 150 -10.91 -4.46 -16.60
C LYS A 150 -10.51 -5.89 -16.99
N TYR A 151 -10.12 -6.69 -16.00
CA TYR A 151 -9.53 -8.02 -16.23
C TYR A 151 -10.36 -9.17 -15.66
N GLY A 152 -11.50 -8.88 -15.01
CA GLY A 152 -12.41 -9.91 -14.52
C GLY A 152 -11.84 -10.75 -13.37
N ALA A 153 -10.89 -10.21 -12.60
CA ALA A 153 -10.44 -10.87 -11.36
C ALA A 153 -11.66 -11.03 -10.43
N GLU A 154 -12.01 -12.27 -10.05
CA GLU A 154 -13.18 -12.54 -9.21
C GLU A 154 -12.85 -12.38 -7.73
N ARG A 155 -11.60 -12.71 -7.35
CA ARG A 155 -11.11 -12.66 -5.98
C ARG A 155 -9.79 -11.90 -5.91
N VAL A 156 -9.74 -10.77 -5.20
CA VAL A 156 -8.50 -10.01 -4.98
C VAL A 156 -8.13 -10.04 -3.50
N ALA A 157 -6.91 -10.43 -3.16
CA ALA A 157 -6.40 -10.33 -1.80
C ALA A 157 -5.59 -9.04 -1.65
N ILE A 158 -5.90 -8.24 -0.63
CA ILE A 158 -5.09 -7.10 -0.19
C ILE A 158 -4.46 -7.48 1.14
N VAL A 159 -3.13 -7.48 1.21
CA VAL A 159 -2.37 -7.77 2.42
C VAL A 159 -1.60 -6.54 2.85
N ASP A 160 -1.83 -6.10 4.08
CA ASP A 160 -1.33 -4.86 4.63
C ASP A 160 -0.44 -5.14 5.84
N PHE A 161 0.85 -4.82 5.70
CA PHE A 161 1.84 -4.95 6.77
C PHE A 161 2.41 -3.58 7.19
N ASP A 162 1.75 -2.49 6.81
CA ASP A 162 1.96 -1.19 7.48
C ASP A 162 1.66 -1.33 8.97
N VAL A 163 2.41 -0.61 9.81
CA VAL A 163 2.23 -0.70 11.28
C VAL A 163 0.88 -0.18 11.72
N HIS A 164 0.26 0.71 10.95
CA HIS A 164 -1.06 1.24 11.22
C HIS A 164 -2.12 0.39 10.55
N HIS A 165 -3.26 0.22 11.21
CA HIS A 165 -4.40 -0.46 10.61
C HIS A 165 -4.91 0.34 9.40
N GLY A 166 -4.95 -0.28 8.22
CA GLY A 166 -5.54 0.26 6.99
C GLY A 166 -7.06 0.33 7.03
N ASN A 167 -7.59 1.15 7.94
CA ASN A 167 -9.02 1.34 8.19
C ASN A 167 -9.79 1.76 6.93
N GLY A 168 -9.14 2.47 6.00
CA GLY A 168 -9.77 2.89 4.75
C GLY A 168 -10.07 1.70 3.84
N THR A 169 -9.10 0.78 3.70
CA THR A 169 -9.29 -0.45 2.93
C THR A 169 -10.36 -1.34 3.58
N GLN A 170 -10.33 -1.45 4.92
CA GLN A 170 -11.36 -2.16 5.67
C GLN A 170 -12.75 -1.56 5.44
N ASP A 171 -12.91 -0.23 5.52
CA ASP A 171 -14.20 0.44 5.28
C ASP A 171 -14.69 0.15 3.86
N ILE A 172 -13.86 0.36 2.83
CA ILE A 172 -14.21 0.16 1.42
C ILE A 172 -14.76 -1.25 1.16
N PHE A 173 -14.16 -2.27 1.77
CA PHE A 173 -14.49 -3.68 1.51
C PHE A 173 -15.29 -4.37 2.63
N TRP A 174 -15.80 -3.63 3.62
CA TRP A 174 -16.49 -4.18 4.79
C TRP A 174 -17.60 -5.20 4.46
N ASP A 175 -18.35 -4.93 3.38
CA ASP A 175 -19.47 -5.75 2.91
C ASP A 175 -19.16 -6.60 1.67
N ASP A 176 -17.89 -6.67 1.26
CA ASP A 176 -17.47 -7.27 0.01
C ASP A 176 -16.91 -8.68 0.19
N GLY A 177 -17.48 -9.66 -0.52
CA GLY A 177 -17.02 -11.05 -0.51
C GLY A 177 -15.97 -11.37 -1.58
N THR A 178 -15.74 -10.45 -2.52
CA THR A 178 -14.83 -10.58 -3.67
C THR A 178 -13.44 -10.00 -3.40
N VAL A 179 -13.27 -9.28 -2.29
CA VAL A 179 -11.98 -8.77 -1.83
C VAL A 179 -11.74 -9.22 -0.39
N MET A 180 -10.59 -9.85 -0.15
CA MET A 180 -10.12 -10.18 1.19
C MET A 180 -9.09 -9.15 1.63
N TYR A 181 -9.31 -8.51 2.77
CA TYR A 181 -8.35 -7.63 3.42
C TYR A 181 -7.73 -8.34 4.63
N CYS A 182 -6.42 -8.47 4.62
CA CYS A 182 -5.63 -9.10 5.65
C CYS A 182 -4.62 -8.09 6.19
N SER A 183 -4.61 -7.82 7.50
CA SER A 183 -3.68 -6.85 8.09
C SER A 183 -3.02 -7.37 9.36
N THR A 184 -1.71 -7.14 9.45
CA THR A 184 -0.99 -7.09 10.72
C THR A 184 -0.70 -5.64 11.04
N HIS A 185 -1.01 -5.18 12.23
CA HIS A 185 -0.77 -3.79 12.64
C HIS A 185 -0.61 -3.71 14.15
N GLN A 186 0.04 -2.66 14.64
CA GLN A 186 0.14 -2.44 16.07
C GLN A 186 -1.22 -2.02 16.64
N MET A 187 -1.62 -2.62 17.77
CA MET A 187 -2.78 -2.21 18.54
C MET A 187 -2.48 -2.30 20.04
N PRO A 188 -2.78 -1.25 20.85
CA PRO A 188 -3.34 0.03 20.44
C PRO A 188 -2.31 0.94 19.72
N LEU A 189 -2.73 1.58 18.63
CA LEU A 189 -2.06 2.66 17.92
C LEU A 189 -3.12 3.45 17.12
N TYR A 190 -2.75 4.59 16.51
CA TYR A 190 -3.57 5.19 15.46
C TYR A 190 -3.93 4.13 14.39
N PRO A 191 -5.16 4.09 13.86
CA PRO A 191 -6.29 5.01 14.07
C PRO A 191 -7.22 4.63 15.24
N GLY A 192 -6.89 3.60 16.03
CA GLY A 192 -7.73 3.10 17.12
C GLY A 192 -8.83 2.11 16.69
N SER A 193 -8.71 1.52 15.49
CA SER A 193 -9.53 0.43 14.97
C SER A 193 -8.66 -0.77 14.58
N GLY A 194 -9.26 -1.82 14.00
CA GLY A 194 -8.54 -3.03 13.56
C GLY A 194 -8.58 -4.14 14.59
N ALA A 195 -9.57 -4.15 15.48
CA ALA A 195 -9.70 -5.24 16.45
C ALA A 195 -9.92 -6.59 15.72
N ALA A 196 -9.41 -7.68 16.29
CA ALA A 196 -9.51 -9.02 15.69
C ALA A 196 -10.96 -9.50 15.45
N ASN A 197 -11.95 -8.90 16.13
CA ASN A 197 -13.37 -9.21 15.95
C ASN A 197 -14.07 -8.36 14.86
N GLU A 198 -13.37 -7.38 14.26
CA GLU A 198 -13.83 -6.63 13.09
C GLU A 198 -13.61 -7.49 11.83
N THR A 199 -14.60 -8.31 11.45
CA THR A 199 -14.45 -9.34 10.40
C THR A 199 -15.18 -9.05 9.09
N GLY A 200 -15.84 -7.89 8.99
CA GLY A 200 -16.73 -7.55 7.88
C GLY A 200 -17.98 -8.44 7.82
N THR A 201 -18.96 -8.10 6.99
CA THR A 201 -20.21 -8.89 6.91
C THR A 201 -20.06 -10.18 6.12
N LYS A 202 -18.94 -10.35 5.40
CA LYS A 202 -18.61 -11.53 4.60
C LYS A 202 -17.51 -12.40 5.22
N GLY A 203 -16.95 -12.00 6.36
CA GLY A 203 -15.81 -12.69 6.95
C GLY A 203 -14.55 -12.56 6.10
N THR A 204 -14.39 -11.47 5.35
CA THR A 204 -13.27 -11.18 4.44
C THR A 204 -12.31 -10.14 4.99
N ILE A 205 -12.59 -9.58 6.16
CA ILE A 205 -11.68 -8.71 6.91
C ILE A 205 -10.95 -9.59 7.95
N VAL A 206 -9.63 -9.55 7.94
CA VAL A 206 -8.75 -10.37 8.77
C VAL A 206 -7.73 -9.50 9.45
N ASN A 207 -8.05 -9.05 10.66
CA ASN A 207 -7.14 -8.26 11.47
C ASN A 207 -6.38 -9.15 12.45
N VAL A 208 -5.06 -8.99 12.47
CA VAL A 208 -4.15 -9.66 13.41
C VAL A 208 -3.35 -8.59 14.16
N PRO A 209 -3.93 -8.01 15.22
CA PRO A 209 -3.27 -6.97 15.99
C PRO A 209 -2.03 -7.51 16.70
N LEU A 210 -0.95 -6.73 16.63
CA LEU A 210 0.34 -6.96 17.29
C LEU A 210 0.52 -5.96 18.42
N MET A 211 1.27 -6.35 19.45
CA MET A 211 1.56 -5.49 20.59
C MET A 211 2.84 -4.68 20.36
N ALA A 212 2.90 -3.48 20.95
CA ALA A 212 4.13 -2.71 20.97
C ALA A 212 5.28 -3.56 21.56
N GLY A 213 6.41 -3.60 20.85
CA GLY A 213 7.59 -4.40 21.18
C GLY A 213 7.64 -5.76 20.49
N ASP A 214 6.56 -6.23 19.87
CA ASP A 214 6.56 -7.48 19.11
C ASP A 214 7.56 -7.40 17.96
N ASP A 215 8.25 -8.52 17.71
CA ASP A 215 9.35 -8.63 16.75
C ASP A 215 8.97 -9.53 15.56
N GLY A 216 9.96 -9.80 14.71
CA GLY A 216 9.81 -10.64 13.54
C GLY A 216 9.32 -12.07 13.83
N ALA A 217 9.49 -12.61 15.03
CA ALA A 217 9.00 -13.95 15.35
C ALA A 217 7.47 -13.95 15.51
N ILE A 218 6.93 -12.99 16.27
CA ILE A 218 5.48 -12.85 16.47
C ILE A 218 4.78 -12.45 15.16
N PHE A 219 5.41 -11.56 14.38
CA PHE A 219 4.90 -11.18 13.06
C PHE A 219 4.82 -12.38 12.10
N LYS A 220 5.84 -13.26 12.08
CA LYS A 220 5.81 -14.49 11.28
C LYS A 220 4.73 -15.46 11.75
N GLU A 221 4.57 -15.62 13.06
CA GLU A 221 3.51 -16.44 13.64
C GLU A 221 2.11 -15.92 13.24
N ALA A 222 1.89 -14.61 13.27
CA ALA A 222 0.65 -13.99 12.81
C ALA A 222 0.34 -14.32 11.33
N PHE A 223 1.37 -14.27 10.47
CA PHE A 223 1.24 -14.67 9.07
C PHE A 223 0.93 -16.16 8.91
N GLU A 224 1.74 -17.03 9.52
CA GLU A 224 1.65 -18.48 9.36
C GLU A 224 0.36 -19.07 9.94
N SER A 225 -0.09 -18.56 11.10
CA SER A 225 -1.24 -19.09 11.82
C SER A 225 -2.58 -18.52 11.34
N VAL A 226 -2.60 -17.28 10.83
CA VAL A 226 -3.85 -16.60 10.46
C VAL A 226 -3.87 -16.15 9.00
N ILE A 227 -2.92 -15.31 8.57
CA ILE A 227 -3.00 -14.65 7.26
C ILE A 227 -2.90 -15.67 6.11
N LEU A 228 -1.84 -16.48 6.08
CA LEU A 228 -1.56 -17.42 4.98
C LEU A 228 -2.66 -18.49 4.82
N PRO A 229 -3.18 -19.12 5.89
CA PRO A 229 -4.31 -20.05 5.77
C PRO A 229 -5.58 -19.40 5.18
N ARG A 230 -5.84 -18.13 5.51
CA ARG A 230 -7.01 -17.40 5.01
C ARG A 230 -6.86 -17.05 3.53
N LEU A 231 -5.66 -16.61 3.11
CA LEU A 231 -5.34 -16.40 1.70
C LEU A 231 -5.44 -17.69 0.89
N ASP A 232 -4.93 -18.79 1.44
CA ASP A 232 -5.00 -20.11 0.80
C ASP A 232 -6.45 -20.60 0.60
N GLY A 233 -7.31 -20.38 1.60
CA GLY A 233 -8.73 -20.71 1.50
C GLY A 233 -9.51 -19.78 0.57
N PHE A 234 -9.05 -18.54 0.40
CA PHE A 234 -9.66 -17.56 -0.51
C PHE A 234 -9.26 -17.78 -1.98
N ALA A 235 -8.07 -18.34 -2.22
CA ALA A 235 -7.53 -18.61 -3.56
C ALA A 235 -7.64 -17.38 -4.50
N PRO A 236 -6.91 -16.29 -4.21
CA PRO A 236 -7.04 -15.04 -4.96
C PRO A 236 -6.57 -15.19 -6.41
N ASP A 237 -7.13 -14.37 -7.31
CA ASP A 237 -6.70 -14.21 -8.70
C ASP A 237 -5.64 -13.11 -8.88
N LEU A 238 -5.40 -12.32 -7.82
CA LEU A 238 -4.37 -11.28 -7.71
C LEU A 238 -4.07 -11.02 -6.22
N VAL A 239 -2.79 -10.89 -5.88
CA VAL A 239 -2.35 -10.40 -4.57
C VAL A 239 -1.88 -8.95 -4.69
N ILE A 240 -2.45 -8.07 -3.87
CA ILE A 240 -2.05 -6.67 -3.72
C ILE A 240 -1.45 -6.48 -2.33
N ILE A 241 -0.34 -5.76 -2.23
CA ILE A 241 0.36 -5.50 -0.97
C ILE A 241 0.29 -4.01 -0.66
N SER A 242 -0.29 -3.65 0.48
CA SER A 242 -0.10 -2.34 1.13
C SER A 242 1.24 -2.40 1.86
N ALA A 243 2.28 -1.90 1.21
CA ALA A 243 3.66 -2.04 1.66
C ALA A 243 4.11 -0.82 2.47
N GLY A 244 3.70 -0.78 3.74
CA GLY A 244 4.23 0.14 4.74
C GLY A 244 5.47 -0.45 5.42
N PHE A 245 6.48 0.40 5.69
CA PHE A 245 7.74 -0.03 6.31
C PHE A 245 7.97 0.63 7.68
N ASP A 246 6.92 1.14 8.30
CA ASP A 246 6.90 1.80 9.62
C ASP A 246 6.76 0.81 10.80
N ALA A 247 6.62 -0.48 10.52
CA ALA A 247 6.79 -1.51 11.54
C ALA A 247 8.27 -1.79 11.86
N HIS A 248 9.19 -1.15 11.15
CA HIS A 248 10.63 -1.29 11.34
C HIS A 248 11.05 -0.72 12.71
N ILE A 249 11.98 -1.36 13.41
CA ILE A 249 12.50 -0.98 14.76
C ILE A 249 13.03 0.46 14.87
N ARG A 250 13.27 1.12 13.75
CA ARG A 250 13.80 2.49 13.68
C ARG A 250 12.71 3.54 13.52
N ASP A 251 11.50 3.12 13.18
CA ASP A 251 10.46 4.03 12.77
C ASP A 251 9.93 4.85 13.96
N PRO A 252 9.72 6.16 13.81
CA PRO A 252 9.22 6.99 14.90
C PRO A 252 7.70 6.88 15.12
N LEU A 253 6.93 6.31 14.20
CA LEU A 253 5.46 6.27 14.29
C LEU A 253 4.91 4.89 14.70
N GLY A 254 5.73 3.86 14.66
CA GLY A 254 5.43 2.53 15.20
C GLY A 254 6.23 2.23 16.48
N SER A 255 5.93 1.09 17.10
CA SER A 255 6.71 0.52 18.19
C SER A 255 6.89 -0.99 18.05
N LEU A 256 6.69 -1.53 16.83
CA LEU A 256 7.11 -2.88 16.49
C LEU A 256 8.61 -2.92 16.21
N ASN A 257 9.19 -4.10 16.34
CA ASN A 257 10.64 -4.33 16.23
C ASN A 257 11.01 -5.13 14.98
N LEU A 258 10.32 -4.89 13.85
CA LEU A 258 10.66 -5.59 12.61
C LEU A 258 11.97 -5.09 12.03
N VAL A 259 12.64 -5.95 11.27
CA VAL A 259 13.84 -5.62 10.49
C VAL A 259 13.62 -5.95 9.01
N GLU A 260 14.57 -5.57 8.16
CA GLU A 260 14.46 -5.71 6.70
C GLU A 260 14.19 -7.16 6.26
N ALA A 261 14.75 -8.13 6.99
CA ALA A 261 14.56 -9.56 6.73
C ALA A 261 13.11 -10.04 6.97
N ASP A 262 12.33 -9.36 7.82
CA ASP A 262 10.95 -9.72 8.10
C ASP A 262 10.03 -9.28 6.96
N PHE A 263 10.24 -8.08 6.41
CA PHE A 263 9.54 -7.62 5.21
C PHE A 263 9.89 -8.49 3.99
N ALA A 264 11.16 -8.85 3.80
CA ALA A 264 11.57 -9.79 2.75
C ALA A 264 10.91 -11.16 2.91
N TRP A 265 10.81 -11.68 4.15
CA TRP A 265 10.12 -12.92 4.42
C TRP A 265 8.63 -12.85 4.08
N ALA A 266 7.91 -11.81 4.52
CA ALA A 266 6.48 -11.63 4.22
C ALA A 266 6.24 -11.54 2.72
N THR A 267 7.08 -10.78 2.01
CA THR A 267 7.05 -10.66 0.54
C THR A 267 7.14 -12.03 -0.12
N ARG A 268 8.10 -12.87 0.31
CA ARG A 268 8.29 -14.21 -0.24
C ARG A 268 7.09 -15.13 0.03
N GLN A 269 6.48 -15.04 1.21
CA GLN A 269 5.27 -15.81 1.51
C GLN A 269 4.10 -15.39 0.61
N LEU A 270 3.92 -14.09 0.39
CA LEU A 270 2.86 -13.57 -0.48
C LEU A 270 3.09 -13.89 -1.96
N MET A 271 4.34 -13.89 -2.42
CA MET A 271 4.69 -14.42 -3.75
C MET A 271 4.39 -15.92 -3.86
N SER A 272 4.65 -16.71 -2.81
CA SER A 272 4.33 -18.15 -2.80
C SER A 272 2.82 -18.40 -2.89
N VAL A 273 2.00 -17.58 -2.22
CA VAL A 273 0.53 -17.58 -2.37
C VAL A 273 0.16 -17.24 -3.82
N ALA A 274 0.78 -16.20 -4.40
CA ALA A 274 0.50 -15.78 -5.76
C ALA A 274 0.88 -16.84 -6.81
N ASP A 275 2.01 -17.52 -6.64
CA ASP A 275 2.42 -18.63 -7.51
C ASP A 275 1.41 -19.78 -7.48
N LYS A 276 0.88 -20.08 -6.29
CA LYS A 276 -0.07 -21.16 -6.08
C LYS A 276 -1.45 -20.87 -6.67
N HIS A 277 -1.94 -19.63 -6.57
CA HIS A 277 -3.35 -19.31 -6.86
C HIS A 277 -3.55 -18.39 -8.07
N CYS A 278 -2.58 -17.53 -8.39
CA CYS A 278 -2.73 -16.51 -9.42
C CYS A 278 -1.52 -16.34 -10.34
N GLU A 279 -0.82 -17.43 -10.67
CA GLU A 279 0.27 -17.44 -11.65
C GLU A 279 1.37 -16.40 -11.35
N GLY A 280 1.65 -16.17 -10.06
CA GLY A 280 2.69 -15.24 -9.59
C GLY A 280 2.30 -13.76 -9.65
N ARG A 281 1.03 -13.42 -9.94
CA ARG A 281 0.57 -12.03 -10.05
C ARG A 281 0.57 -11.31 -8.71
N VAL A 282 1.52 -10.39 -8.53
CA VAL A 282 1.66 -9.55 -7.33
C VAL A 282 1.79 -8.07 -7.72
N VAL A 283 1.01 -7.21 -7.08
CA VAL A 283 1.16 -5.76 -7.13
C VAL A 283 1.44 -5.25 -5.72
N SER A 284 2.49 -4.46 -5.55
CA SER A 284 2.83 -3.86 -4.26
C SER A 284 2.83 -2.34 -4.38
N ILE A 285 2.28 -1.66 -3.38
CA ILE A 285 2.09 -0.21 -3.39
C ILE A 285 2.61 0.35 -2.07
N LEU A 286 3.50 1.33 -2.15
CA LEU A 286 4.10 1.97 -0.97
C LEU A 286 3.04 2.70 -0.12
N GLU A 287 3.06 2.45 1.18
CA GLU A 287 2.25 3.14 2.20
C GLU A 287 3.15 3.98 3.12
N GLY A 288 3.24 3.64 4.41
CA GLY A 288 4.04 4.31 5.44
C GLY A 288 5.53 3.97 5.48
N GLY A 289 6.18 4.34 6.58
CA GLY A 289 7.64 4.23 6.80
C GLY A 289 8.34 5.60 6.76
N TYR A 290 8.86 6.04 7.89
CA TYR A 290 9.19 7.44 8.18
C TYR A 290 10.62 7.65 8.71
N ASP A 291 11.29 6.61 9.21
CA ASP A 291 12.75 6.62 9.33
C ASP A 291 13.38 6.38 7.96
N LEU A 292 14.16 7.34 7.43
CA LEU A 292 14.65 7.28 6.05
C LEU A 292 15.60 6.11 5.80
N GLU A 293 16.35 5.68 6.81
CA GLU A 293 17.27 4.54 6.69
C GLU A 293 16.50 3.22 6.73
N GLY A 294 15.61 3.05 7.72
CA GLY A 294 14.73 1.87 7.85
C GLY A 294 13.81 1.70 6.64
N LEU A 295 13.23 2.79 6.14
CA LEU A 295 12.40 2.82 4.93
C LEU A 295 13.19 2.34 3.71
N ALA A 296 14.34 2.95 3.44
CA ALA A 296 15.12 2.64 2.25
C ALA A 296 15.59 1.18 2.26
N ARG A 297 16.12 0.70 3.39
CA ARG A 297 16.64 -0.67 3.49
C ARG A 297 15.53 -1.72 3.43
N SER A 298 14.39 -1.45 4.06
CA SER A 298 13.21 -2.34 3.99
C SER A 298 12.60 -2.38 2.59
N THR A 299 12.50 -1.22 1.92
CA THR A 299 12.05 -1.14 0.52
C THR A 299 13.00 -1.92 -0.39
N ALA A 300 14.31 -1.77 -0.21
CA ALA A 300 15.31 -2.51 -0.99
C ALA A 300 15.19 -4.02 -0.77
N ALA A 301 14.96 -4.48 0.45
CA ALA A 301 14.77 -5.91 0.76
C ALA A 301 13.46 -6.47 0.17
N HIS A 302 12.37 -5.70 0.23
CA HIS A 302 11.08 -6.03 -0.40
C HIS A 302 11.22 -6.15 -1.92
N VAL A 303 11.76 -5.11 -2.59
CA VAL A 303 11.91 -5.07 -4.05
C VAL A 303 12.90 -6.14 -4.54
N LEU A 304 14.02 -6.35 -3.85
CA LEU A 304 14.95 -7.43 -4.20
C LEU A 304 14.28 -8.80 -4.12
N THR A 305 13.38 -9.00 -3.15
CA THR A 305 12.60 -10.23 -3.04
C THR A 305 11.63 -10.37 -4.21
N LEU A 306 10.92 -9.31 -4.60
CA LEU A 306 10.06 -9.33 -5.80
C LEU A 306 10.81 -9.72 -7.08
N MET A 307 12.07 -9.28 -7.21
CA MET A 307 12.92 -9.58 -8.38
C MET A 307 13.46 -11.02 -8.42
N THR A 308 13.62 -11.65 -7.26
CA THR A 308 14.38 -12.92 -7.11
C THR A 308 13.56 -14.07 -6.55
N GLY A 309 12.35 -13.79 -6.06
CA GLY A 309 11.42 -14.73 -5.47
C GLY A 309 10.70 -15.59 -6.50
#